data_AF-A0A0T5ZE20-F1
#
_entry.id   AF-A0A0T5ZE20-F1
#
_cell.length_a   1.000
_cell.length_b   1.000
_cell.length_c   1.000
_cell.angle_alpha   90.00
_cell.angle_beta   90.00
_cell.angle_gamma   90.00
#
_symmetry.space_group_name_H-M   'P 1'
#
loop_
_entity.id
_entity.type
_entity.pdbx_description
1 polymer ?
#
loop_
_entity_poly.entity_id
_entity_poly.type
_entity_poly.pdbx_seq_one_letter_code
_entity_poly.pdbx_strand_id
1 'polypeptide(L)' 'MEFVSKVSIRKEYDQTLGPINYLAARRDKAVLVSFPFPVSKFVLLVSANPSVDIEKLATKVVGIFSGIR' A
#
# COMPACT_ATOMS: atom_id res chain seq x y z
N MET A 1 -10.28 15.59 -15.19
CA MET A 1 -10.94 15.59 -13.86
C MET A 1 -10.98 14.22 -13.18
N GLU A 2 -10.76 13.10 -13.88
CA GLU A 2 -10.87 11.75 -13.29
C GLU A 2 -9.82 11.41 -12.20
N PHE A 3 -8.62 11.98 -12.29
CA PHE A 3 -7.53 11.67 -11.36
C PHE A 3 -7.73 12.31 -9.98
N VAL A 4 -8.25 13.54 -9.94
CA VAL A 4 -8.56 14.24 -8.69
C VAL A 4 -9.69 13.51 -7.97
N SER A 5 -10.70 13.04 -8.71
CA SER A 5 -11.83 12.29 -8.15
C SER A 5 -11.40 10.99 -7.45
N LYS A 6 -10.51 10.19 -8.07
CA LYS A 6 -10.01 8.94 -7.46
C LYS A 6 -9.20 9.16 -6.18
N VAL A 7 -8.48 10.28 -6.08
CA VAL A 7 -7.71 10.64 -4.87
C VAL A 7 -8.65 11.12 -3.75
N SER A 8 -9.68 11.90 -4.09
CA SER A 8 -10.68 12.40 -3.13
C SER A 8 -11.49 11.27 -2.51
N ILE A 9 -11.98 10.33 -3.33
CA ILE A 9 -12.80 9.19 -2.88
C ILE A 9 -12.04 8.35 -1.85
N ARG A 10 -10.72 8.19 -2.01
CA ARG A 10 -9.90 7.44 -1.05
C ARG A 10 -9.81 8.11 0.32
N LYS A 11 -9.85 9.44 0.40
CA LYS A 11 -9.85 10.18 1.67
C LYS A 11 -11.20 10.19 2.38
N GLU A 12 -12.31 10.11 1.63
CA GLU A 12 -13.65 10.05 2.24
C GLU A 12 -13.88 8.75 3.01
N TYR A 13 -13.33 7.63 2.54
CA TYR A 13 -13.47 6.35 3.23
C TYR A 13 -12.54 6.17 4.43
N ASP A 14 -11.51 7.01 4.62
CA ASP A 14 -10.63 6.91 5.80
C ASP A 14 -11.43 7.06 7.11
N GLN A 15 -12.51 7.84 7.10
CA GLN A 15 -13.35 8.04 8.29
C GLN A 15 -14.22 6.82 8.64
N THR A 16 -14.50 5.93 7.69
CA THR A 16 -15.42 4.80 7.87
C THR A 16 -14.69 3.45 7.86
N LEU A 17 -13.68 3.28 7.01
CA LEU A 17 -12.90 2.05 6.85
C LEU A 17 -11.52 2.12 7.52
N GLY A 18 -11.13 3.30 8.03
CA GLY A 18 -9.80 3.55 8.56
C GLY A 18 -8.77 3.85 7.48
N PRO A 19 -7.54 4.23 7.87
CA PRO A 19 -6.50 4.65 6.94
C PRO A 19 -5.99 3.50 6.07
N ILE A 20 -5.54 3.84 4.86
CA ILE A 20 -4.92 2.88 3.94
C ILE A 20 -3.60 2.34 4.51
N ASN A 21 -3.55 1.03 4.78
CA ASN A 21 -2.32 0.36 5.23
C ASN A 21 -1.34 0.08 4.08
N TYR A 22 -1.84 -0.37 2.93
CA TYR A 22 -1.05 -0.57 1.72
C TYR A 22 -1.94 -0.61 0.48
N LEU A 23 -1.35 -0.40 -0.70
CA LEU A 23 -2.02 -0.50 -1.99
C LEU A 23 -1.32 -1.54 -2.85
N ALA A 24 -2.04 -2.58 -3.28
CA ALA A 24 -1.49 -3.60 -4.16
C ALA A 24 -2.14 -3.56 -5.55
N ALA A 25 -1.32 -3.72 -6.58
CA ALA A 25 -1.74 -3.88 -7.97
C ALA A 25 -1.08 -5.14 -8.55
N ARG A 26 -1.90 -6.17 -8.80
CA ARG A 26 -1.46 -7.40 -9.48
C ARG A 26 -1.64 -7.22 -10.98
N ARG A 27 -0.54 -7.35 -11.72
CA ARG A 27 -0.48 -7.37 -13.19
C ARG A 27 -0.01 -8.74 -13.65
N ASP A 28 -0.14 -9.04 -14.93
CA ASP A 28 0.24 -10.35 -15.51
C ASP A 28 1.68 -10.76 -15.20
N LYS A 29 2.60 -9.79 -15.08
CA LYS A 29 4.04 -10.03 -14.92
C LYS A 29 4.61 -9.63 -13.56
N ALA A 30 3.86 -8.91 -12.74
CA ALA A 30 4.35 -8.41 -11.46
C ALA A 30 3.21 -7.98 -10.53
N VAL A 31 3.46 -8.06 -9.23
CA VAL A 31 2.67 -7.38 -8.20
C VAL A 31 3.46 -6.17 -7.71
N LEU A 32 2.82 -5.01 -7.74
CA LEU A 32 3.34 -3.78 -7.16
C LEU A 32 2.59 -3.47 -5.87
N VAL A 33 3.30 -3.28 -4.76
CA VAL A 33 2.72 -2.92 -3.48
C VAL A 33 3.32 -1.59 -2.99
N SER A 34 2.47 -0.63 -2.66
CA SER A 34 2.85 0.68 -2.13
C SER A 34 2.48 0.76 -0.66
N PHE A 35 3.44 1.10 0.20
CA PHE A 35 3.25 1.29 1.63
C PHE A 35 3.42 2.78 1.97
N PRO A 36 2.33 3.49 2.29
CA PRO A 36 2.41 4.83 2.85
C PRO A 36 2.76 4.72 4.35
N PHE A 37 3.99 5.05 4.74
CA PHE A 37 4.36 5.07 6.15
C PHE A 37 3.96 6.40 6.80
N PRO A 38 3.15 6.40 7.88
CA PRO A 38 2.66 7.64 8.48
C PRO A 38 3.77 8.52 9.06
N VAL A 39 4.92 7.92 9.39
CA VAL A 39 6.07 8.61 10.01
C VAL A 39 6.96 9.30 8.97
N SER A 40 6.80 8.99 7.67
CA SER A 40 7.68 9.47 6.61
C SER A 40 6.90 10.07 5.44
N LYS A 41 7.45 11.11 4.80
CA LYS A 41 6.91 11.62 3.53
C LYS A 41 7.24 10.71 2.33
N PHE A 42 7.88 9.57 2.58
CA PHE A 42 8.32 8.63 1.56
C PHE A 42 7.31 7.48 1.44
N VAL A 43 7.13 7.01 0.20
CA VAL A 43 6.32 5.84 -0.12
C VAL A 43 7.26 4.71 -0.48
N LEU A 44 7.16 3.57 0.22
CA LEU A 44 7.90 2.37 -0.13
C LEU A 44 7.16 1.64 -1.24
N LEU A 45 7.85 1.37 -2.35
CA LEU A 45 7.35 0.58 -3.47
C LEU A 45 8.06 -0.77 -3.51
N VAL A 46 7.29 -1.85 -3.48
CA VAL A 46 7.79 -3.22 -3.56
C VAL A 46 7.25 -3.87 -4.83
N SER A 47 8.14 -4.42 -5.66
CA SER A 47 7.79 -5.24 -6.81
C SER A 47 8.08 -6.70 -6.51
N ALA A 48 7.13 -7.58 -6.83
CA ALA A 48 7.23 -9.02 -6.59
C ALA A 48 6.65 -9.83 -7.75
N ASN A 49 6.95 -11.12 -7.78
CA ASN A 49 6.40 -12.06 -8.76
C ASN A 49 4.86 -12.08 -8.69
N PRO A 50 4.14 -12.19 -9.82
CA PRO A 50 2.68 -12.25 -9.86
C PRO A 50 2.05 -13.44 -9.12
N SER A 51 2.81 -14.43 -8.65
CA SER A 51 2.31 -15.51 -7.80
C SER A 51 2.41 -15.24 -6.29
N VAL A 52 2.97 -14.09 -5.89
CA VAL A 52 3.20 -13.78 -4.47
C VAL A 52 1.88 -13.66 -3.68
N ASP A 53 1.93 -14.12 -2.44
CA ASP A 53 0.92 -13.85 -1.41
C ASP A 53 1.10 -12.42 -0.87
N ILE A 54 0.16 -11.54 -1.20
CA ILE A 54 0.23 -10.11 -0.88
C ILE A 54 0.11 -9.88 0.63
N GLU A 55 -0.71 -10.65 1.34
CA GLU A 55 -0.93 -10.45 2.78
C GLU A 55 0.32 -10.85 3.58
N LYS A 56 0.94 -11.98 3.22
CA LYS A 56 2.22 -12.40 3.83
C LYS A 56 3.33 -11.40 3.53
N LEU A 57 3.39 -10.89 2.29
CA LEU A 57 4.37 -9.87 1.90
C LEU A 57 4.15 -8.58 2.71
N ALA A 58 2.92 -8.09 2.79
CA ALA A 58 2.57 -6.86 3.51
C ALA A 58 2.87 -6.98 5.00
N THR A 59 2.47 -8.08 5.64
CA THR A 59 2.75 -8.33 7.06
C THR A 59 4.25 -8.34 7.34
N LYS A 60 5.04 -8.98 6.48
CA LYS A 60 6.50 -9.04 6.62
C LYS A 60 7.15 -7.66 6.43
N VAL A 61 6.73 -6.90 5.42
CA VAL A 61 7.24 -5.55 5.16
C VAL A 61 6.91 -4.64 6.35
N VAL A 62 5.64 -4.60 6.77
CA VAL A 62 5.23 -3.78 7.92
C VAL A 62 6.00 -4.19 9.17
N GLY A 63 6.17 -5.49 9.46
CA GLY A 63 6.95 -5.95 10.60
C GLY A 63 8.44 -5.52 10.58
N ILE A 64 9.06 -5.48 9.41
CA ILE A 64 10.45 -5.02 9.25
C ILE A 64 10.56 -3.51 9.54
N PHE A 65 9.63 -2.72 9.01
CA PHE A 65 9.71 -1.26 9.09
C PHE A 65 9.05 -0.66 10.33
N SER A 66 8.13 -1.38 11.00
CA SER A 66 7.52 -0.96 12.27
C SER A 66 8.37 -1.28 13.49
N GLY A 67 9.29 -2.25 13.37
CA GLY A 67 10.25 -2.60 14.43
C GLY A 67 11.45 -1.67 14.56
N ILE A 68 11.59 -0.68 13.67
CA ILE A 68 12.65 0.33 13.73
C ILE A 68 12.17 1.43 14.69
N ARG A 69 12.54 1.29 15.97
CA ARG A 69 12.43 2.34 16.99
C ARG A 69 13.63 3.27 16.94
#